data_AF-A0A958IXL3-F1
#
_entry.id   AF-A0A958IXL3-F1
#
_cell.length_a   1.000
_cell.length_b   1.000
_cell.length_c   1.000
_cell.angle_alpha   90.00
_cell.angle_beta   90.00
_cell.angle_gamma   90.00
#
_symmetry.space_group_name_H-M   'P 1'
#
loop_
_entity.id
_entity.type
_entity.pdbx_description
1 polymer ?
#
loop_
_entity_poly.entity_id
_entity_poly.type
_entity_poly.pdbx_seq_one_letter_code
_entity_poly.pdbx_strand_id
1 'polypeptide(L)'
;QPGFWILTFSLVISWLFAKSITNAANLGMSFGIVGGLAYAMYYFSFLTAGIIIYRMRKEGGFRSLHEFLSGKFGAGAMAVFSLVISIRLLNEVWSNSAVIGSYFGKAGSGQYIAAVLVFTGLTLAYSLKGGLRSSLITDMIQMVLFGVLLLIILGYVIPAKGE
;
A
#
# COMPACT_ATOMS: atom_id res chain seq x y z
N GLN A 1 20.05 -9.99 -10.58
CA GLN A 1 18.71 -9.45 -10.87
C GLN A 1 17.80 -9.80 -9.69
N PRO A 2 16.86 -8.94 -9.26
CA PRO A 2 15.94 -9.30 -8.18
C PRO A 2 15.15 -10.56 -8.56
N GLY A 3 15.13 -11.56 -7.69
CA GLY A 3 14.41 -12.81 -7.95
C GLY A 3 12.89 -12.60 -7.93
N PHE A 4 12.14 -13.50 -8.59
CA PHE A 4 10.68 -13.48 -8.67
C PHE A 4 10.01 -13.22 -7.31
N TRP A 5 10.41 -13.95 -6.27
CA TRP A 5 9.87 -13.82 -4.92
C TRP A 5 10.06 -12.44 -4.30
N ILE A 6 11.23 -11.81 -4.50
CA ILE A 6 11.51 -10.46 -3.97
C ILE A 6 10.58 -9.43 -4.63
N LEU A 7 10.35 -9.57 -5.95
CA LEU A 7 9.43 -8.68 -6.67
C LEU A 7 7.98 -8.90 -6.23
N THR A 8 7.56 -10.15 -6.04
CA THR A 8 6.23 -10.47 -5.53
C THR A 8 6.01 -9.91 -4.14
N PHE A 9 6.94 -10.10 -3.21
CA PHE A 9 6.81 -9.57 -1.85
C PHE A 9 6.82 -8.04 -1.81
N SER A 10 7.69 -7.39 -2.59
CA SER A 10 7.68 -5.93 -2.70
C SER A 10 6.38 -5.38 -3.32
N LEU A 11 5.82 -6.08 -4.31
CA LEU A 11 4.51 -5.70 -4.84
C LEU A 11 3.44 -5.84 -3.76
N VAL A 12 3.38 -6.95 -3.03
CA VAL A 12 2.34 -7.16 -2.01
C VAL A 12 2.43 -6.14 -0.87
N ILE A 13 3.62 -5.87 -0.33
CA ILE A 13 3.78 -4.89 0.77
C ILE A 13 3.49 -3.46 0.32
N SER A 14 3.73 -3.12 -0.96
CA SER A 14 3.35 -1.83 -1.51
C SER A 14 1.84 -1.56 -1.54
N TRP A 15 1.01 -2.56 -1.22
CA TRP A 15 -0.44 -2.42 -1.06
C TRP A 15 -0.91 -2.60 0.39
N LEU A 16 -0.06 -3.12 1.28
CA LEU A 16 -0.37 -3.31 2.69
C LEU A 16 -0.04 -2.03 3.46
N PHE A 17 -0.99 -1.12 3.44
CA PHE A 17 -0.91 0.17 4.09
C PHE A 17 -1.59 0.19 5.46
N ALA A 18 -1.16 1.09 6.35
CA ALA A 18 -1.80 1.29 7.66
C ALA A 18 -3.30 1.57 7.49
N LYS A 19 -3.67 2.38 6.49
CA LYS A 19 -5.07 2.62 6.10
C LYS A 19 -5.79 1.36 5.64
N SER A 20 -5.12 0.52 4.84
CA SER A 20 -5.70 -0.73 4.33
C SER A 20 -6.04 -1.68 5.47
N ILE A 21 -5.11 -1.88 6.41
CA ILE A 21 -5.30 -2.72 7.60
C ILE A 21 -6.42 -2.17 8.48
N THR A 22 -6.42 -0.86 8.73
CA THR A 22 -7.45 -0.19 9.54
C THR A 22 -8.82 -0.33 8.89
N ASN A 23 -8.92 -0.17 7.58
CA ASN A 23 -10.18 -0.34 6.86
C ASN A 23 -10.67 -1.79 6.93
N ALA A 24 -9.79 -2.77 6.68
CA ALA A 24 -10.14 -4.18 6.80
C ALA A 24 -10.62 -4.52 8.22
N ALA A 25 -9.95 -4.01 9.24
CA ALA A 25 -10.34 -4.19 10.65
C ALA A 25 -11.69 -3.54 10.98
N ASN A 26 -11.92 -2.30 10.53
CA ASN A 26 -13.18 -1.59 10.75
C ASN A 26 -14.37 -2.25 10.04
N LEU A 27 -14.17 -2.72 8.80
CA LEU A 27 -15.18 -3.48 8.08
C LEU A 27 -15.43 -4.83 8.76
N GLY A 28 -14.38 -5.52 9.20
CA GLY A 28 -14.49 -6.76 9.96
C GLY A 28 -15.23 -6.57 11.30
N MET A 29 -15.03 -5.44 11.98
CA MET A 29 -15.74 -5.10 13.20
C MET A 29 -17.22 -4.80 12.95
N SER A 30 -17.53 -4.08 11.88
CA SER A 30 -18.90 -3.62 11.57
C SER A 30 -19.77 -4.71 10.94
N PHE A 31 -19.19 -5.59 10.11
CA PHE A 31 -19.91 -6.56 9.30
C PHE A 31 -19.41 -8.01 9.47
N GLY A 32 -18.58 -8.26 10.48
CA GLY A 32 -18.00 -9.59 10.74
C GLY A 32 -17.11 -10.07 9.58
N ILE A 33 -17.06 -11.39 9.40
CA ILE A 33 -16.24 -12.05 8.36
C ILE A 33 -16.59 -11.54 6.96
N VAL A 34 -17.87 -11.21 6.71
CA VAL A 34 -18.33 -10.71 5.41
C VAL A 34 -17.69 -9.36 5.08
N GLY A 35 -17.52 -8.47 6.07
CA GLY A 35 -16.82 -7.19 5.88
C GLY A 35 -15.35 -7.36 5.49
N GLY A 36 -14.66 -8.31 6.15
CA GLY A 36 -13.29 -8.66 5.82
C GLY A 36 -13.16 -9.28 4.42
N LEU A 37 -14.04 -10.22 4.07
CA LEU A 37 -14.08 -10.84 2.74
C LEU A 37 -14.39 -9.84 1.63
N ALA A 38 -15.33 -8.91 1.87
CA ALA A 38 -15.65 -7.84 0.92
C ALA A 38 -14.43 -6.94 0.64
N TYR A 39 -13.65 -6.63 1.67
CA TYR A 39 -12.39 -5.91 1.48
C TYR A 39 -11.37 -6.74 0.70
N ALA A 40 -11.25 -8.04 1.01
CA ALA A 40 -10.32 -8.95 0.33
C ALA A 40 -10.63 -9.12 -1.17
N MET A 41 -11.91 -9.10 -1.56
CA MET A 41 -12.36 -9.20 -2.95
C MET A 41 -11.77 -8.10 -3.85
N TYR A 42 -11.44 -6.93 -3.30
CA TYR A 42 -10.75 -5.87 -4.04
C TYR A 42 -9.43 -6.36 -4.67
N TYR A 43 -8.70 -7.25 -4.00
CA TYR A 43 -7.44 -7.79 -4.49
C TYR A 43 -7.60 -8.71 -5.71
N PHE A 44 -8.82 -9.18 -6.01
CA PHE A 44 -9.10 -9.92 -7.23
C PHE A 44 -8.85 -9.08 -8.49
N SER A 45 -8.95 -7.75 -8.38
CA SER A 45 -8.60 -6.81 -9.46
C SER A 45 -7.15 -6.94 -9.94
N PHE A 46 -6.25 -7.50 -9.12
CA PHE A 46 -4.86 -7.75 -9.50
C PHE A 46 -4.74 -8.83 -10.58
N LEU A 47 -5.66 -9.80 -10.63
CA LEU A 47 -5.68 -10.79 -11.69
C LEU A 47 -5.97 -10.11 -13.03
N THR A 48 -7.01 -9.27 -13.06
CA THR A 48 -7.37 -8.50 -14.25
C THR A 48 -6.24 -7.57 -14.68
N ALA A 49 -5.64 -6.83 -13.73
CA ALA A 49 -4.50 -5.96 -14.00
C ALA A 49 -3.30 -6.75 -14.53
N GLY A 50 -3.01 -7.92 -13.96
CA GLY A 50 -1.95 -8.82 -14.39
C GLY A 50 -2.12 -9.30 -15.83
N ILE A 51 -3.35 -9.71 -16.21
CA ILE A 51 -3.68 -10.11 -17.58
C ILE A 51 -3.50 -8.93 -18.55
N ILE A 52 -3.98 -7.74 -18.19
CA ILE A 52 -3.84 -6.54 -19.02
C ILE A 52 -2.36 -6.19 -19.22
N ILE A 53 -1.58 -6.15 -18.13
CA ILE A 53 -0.13 -5.84 -18.19
C ILE A 53 0.61 -6.90 -19.03
N TYR A 54 0.24 -8.18 -18.90
CA TYR A 54 0.82 -9.26 -19.70
C TYR A 54 0.57 -9.05 -21.19
N ARG A 55 -0.69 -8.77 -21.59
CA ARG A 55 -1.04 -8.48 -22.98
C ARG A 55 -0.35 -7.23 -23.50
N MET A 56 -0.32 -6.15 -22.71
CA MET A 56 0.40 -4.92 -23.08
C MET A 56 1.87 -5.16 -23.37
N ARG A 57 2.53 -6.03 -22.60
CA ARG A 57 3.95 -6.37 -22.79
C ARG A 57 4.18 -7.33 -23.96
N LYS A 58 3.35 -8.36 -24.12
CA LYS A 58 3.55 -9.41 -25.12
C LYS A 58 3.00 -9.07 -26.49
N GLU A 59 1.85 -8.44 -26.57
CA GLU A 59 1.17 -8.09 -27.82
C GLU A 59 1.50 -6.66 -28.25
N GLY A 60 1.59 -5.73 -27.30
CA GLY A 60 1.84 -4.31 -27.57
C GLY A 60 3.32 -3.88 -27.53
N GLY A 61 4.22 -4.72 -26.99
CA GLY A 61 5.65 -4.39 -26.87
C GLY A 61 6.01 -3.24 -25.92
N PHE A 62 5.03 -2.70 -25.19
CA PHE A 62 5.23 -1.55 -24.30
C PHE A 62 5.99 -1.94 -23.02
N ARG A 63 6.95 -1.11 -22.60
CA ARG A 63 7.76 -1.33 -21.39
C ARG A 63 7.18 -0.62 -20.17
N SER A 64 6.33 0.39 -20.36
CA SER A 64 5.66 1.11 -19.28
C SER A 64 4.24 1.54 -19.64
N LEU A 65 3.44 1.81 -18.61
CA LEU A 65 2.09 2.37 -18.80
C LEU A 65 2.13 3.76 -19.45
N HIS A 66 3.14 4.57 -19.14
CA HIS A 66 3.34 5.90 -19.73
C HIS A 66 3.66 5.81 -21.23
N GLU A 67 4.46 4.81 -21.63
CA GLU A 67 4.76 4.55 -23.04
C GLU A 67 3.51 4.10 -23.81
N PHE A 68 2.70 3.23 -23.22
CA PHE A 68 1.40 2.83 -23.79
C PHE A 68 0.46 4.02 -23.96
N LEU A 69 0.34 4.87 -22.93
CA LEU A 69 -0.53 6.04 -22.96
C LEU A 69 -0.04 7.08 -23.97
N SER A 70 1.27 7.34 -24.01
CA SER A 70 1.88 8.24 -24.98
C SER A 70 1.69 7.73 -26.41
N GLY A 71 1.91 6.44 -26.65
CA GLY A 71 1.78 5.83 -27.98
C GLY A 71 0.34 5.78 -28.51
N LYS A 72 -0.65 5.55 -27.63
CA LYS A 72 -2.05 5.40 -28.04
C LYS A 72 -2.87 6.70 -27.96
N PHE A 73 -2.58 7.56 -26.99
CA PHE A 73 -3.39 8.75 -26.66
C PHE A 73 -2.60 10.07 -26.72
N GLY A 74 -1.30 10.01 -26.99
CA GLY A 74 -0.43 11.18 -27.12
C GLY A 74 0.06 11.76 -25.79
N ALA A 75 0.93 12.77 -25.90
CA ALA A 75 1.60 13.39 -24.75
C ALA A 75 0.63 14.09 -23.77
N GLY A 76 -0.46 14.68 -24.27
CA GLY A 76 -1.46 15.35 -23.41
C GLY A 76 -2.15 14.39 -22.45
N ALA A 77 -2.59 13.22 -22.94
CA ALA A 77 -3.21 12.20 -22.10
C ALA A 77 -2.24 11.64 -21.05
N MET A 78 -0.97 11.45 -21.44
CA MET A 78 0.09 11.01 -20.54
C MET A 78 0.39 12.04 -19.43
N ALA A 79 0.35 13.34 -19.75
CA ALA A 79 0.51 14.41 -18.77
C ALA A 79 -0.64 14.45 -17.76
N VAL A 80 -1.89 14.39 -18.23
CA VAL A 80 -3.09 14.36 -17.36
C VAL A 80 -3.08 13.12 -16.48
N PHE A 81 -2.76 11.95 -17.05
CA PHE A 81 -2.64 10.72 -16.29
C PHE A 81 -1.59 10.82 -15.17
N SER A 82 -0.41 11.36 -15.50
CA SER A 82 0.67 11.57 -14.54
C SER A 82 0.26 12.49 -13.39
N LEU A 83 -0.48 13.57 -13.71
CA LEU A 83 -1.02 14.49 -12.71
C LEU A 83 -2.01 13.81 -11.77
N VAL A 84 -2.98 13.07 -12.32
CA VAL A 84 -4.00 12.35 -11.54
C VAL A 84 -3.37 11.31 -10.63
N ILE A 85 -2.41 10.53 -11.13
CA ILE A 85 -1.69 9.54 -10.32
C ILE A 85 -0.87 10.23 -9.23
N SER A 86 -0.22 11.36 -9.52
CA SER A 86 0.55 12.11 -8.53
C SER A 86 -0.34 12.60 -7.37
N ILE A 87 -1.51 13.18 -7.68
CA ILE A 87 -2.48 13.60 -6.67
C ILE A 87 -2.95 12.39 -5.84
N ARG A 88 -3.25 11.26 -6.49
CA ARG A 88 -3.63 10.02 -5.80
C ARG A 88 -2.53 9.57 -4.83
N LEU A 89 -1.28 9.51 -5.30
CA LEU A 89 -0.16 9.06 -4.49
C LEU A 89 0.09 9.99 -3.29
N LEU A 90 0.01 11.31 -3.48
CA LEU A 90 0.09 12.28 -2.39
C LEU A 90 -1.01 12.04 -1.35
N ASN A 91 -2.25 11.84 -1.80
CA ASN A 91 -3.37 11.52 -0.91
C ASN A 91 -3.15 10.20 -0.16
N GLU A 92 -2.56 9.20 -0.81
CA GLU A 92 -2.27 7.91 -0.17
C GLU A 92 -1.23 8.08 0.96
N VAL A 93 -0.17 8.86 0.72
CA VAL A 93 0.86 9.15 1.73
C VAL A 93 0.25 9.87 2.92
N TRP A 94 -0.48 10.97 2.68
CA TRP A 94 -1.11 11.74 3.76
C TRP A 94 -2.14 10.92 4.54
N SER A 95 -2.95 10.14 3.84
CA SER A 95 -3.96 9.32 4.50
C SER A 95 -3.34 8.23 5.37
N ASN A 96 -2.18 7.69 5.00
CA ASN A 96 -1.46 6.73 5.84
C ASN A 96 -0.81 7.39 7.05
N SER A 97 -0.16 8.54 6.87
CA SER A 97 0.38 9.31 7.98
C SER A 97 -0.71 9.71 8.98
N ALA A 98 -1.90 10.09 8.50
CA ALA A 98 -3.03 10.43 9.36
C ALA A 98 -3.53 9.23 10.19
N VAL A 99 -3.60 8.03 9.60
CA VAL A 99 -3.95 6.81 10.33
C VAL A 99 -2.94 6.52 11.43
N ILE A 100 -1.64 6.62 11.13
CA ILE A 100 -0.60 6.46 12.15
C ILE A 100 -0.75 7.51 13.26
N GLY A 101 -0.96 8.78 12.90
CA GLY A 101 -1.19 9.85 13.87
C GLY A 101 -2.38 9.58 14.79
N SER A 102 -3.45 8.99 14.26
CA SER A 102 -4.65 8.65 15.04
C SER A 102 -4.40 7.61 16.14
N TYR A 103 -3.34 6.80 16.01
CA TYR A 103 -2.93 5.87 17.07
C TYR A 103 -2.30 6.57 18.29
N PHE A 104 -1.75 7.78 18.12
CA PHE A 104 -1.05 8.51 19.18
C PHE A 104 -1.88 9.63 19.80
N GLY A 105 -2.99 10.03 19.18
CA GLY A 105 -3.88 11.05 19.74
C GLY A 105 -5.08 11.36 18.85
N LYS A 106 -6.04 12.10 19.40
CA LYS A 106 -7.22 12.57 18.63
C LYS A 106 -6.79 13.45 17.46
N ALA A 107 -7.49 13.35 16.34
CA ALA A 107 -7.23 14.17 15.16
C ALA A 107 -7.21 15.67 15.54
N GLY A 108 -6.14 16.37 15.14
CA GLY A 108 -5.94 17.79 15.46
C GLY A 108 -5.32 18.08 16.84
N SER A 109 -5.08 17.06 17.68
CA SER A 109 -4.32 17.24 18.93
C SER A 109 -2.82 17.48 18.67
N GLY A 110 -2.13 18.11 19.62
CA GLY A 110 -0.67 18.29 19.54
C GLY A 110 0.09 16.97 19.39
N GLN A 111 -0.36 15.92 20.08
CA GLN A 111 0.21 14.56 19.97
C GLN A 111 0.01 13.96 18.57
N TYR A 112 -1.17 14.12 17.98
CA TYR A 112 -1.46 13.70 16.60
C TYR A 112 -0.53 14.40 15.60
N ILE A 113 -0.41 15.73 15.69
CA ILE A 113 0.41 16.52 14.76
C ILE A 113 1.88 16.14 14.92
N ALA A 114 2.38 16.00 16.15
CA ALA A 114 3.75 15.58 16.41
C ALA A 114 4.05 14.19 15.83
N ALA A 115 3.15 13.21 16.02
CA ALA A 115 3.28 11.88 15.45
C ALA A 115 3.33 11.92 13.91
N VAL A 116 2.40 12.63 13.27
CA VAL A 116 2.38 12.79 11.80
C VAL A 116 3.69 13.39 11.28
N LEU A 117 4.19 14.44 11.92
CA LEU A 117 5.44 15.11 11.51
C LEU A 117 6.66 14.20 11.68
N VAL A 118 6.78 13.51 12.81
CA VAL A 118 7.91 12.60 13.08
C VAL A 118 7.91 11.44 12.08
N PHE A 119 6.77 10.77 11.88
CA PHE A 119 6.69 9.64 10.94
C PHE A 119 6.92 10.07 9.50
N THR A 120 6.40 11.24 9.09
CA THR A 120 6.66 11.79 7.75
C THR A 120 8.14 12.12 7.59
N GLY A 121 8.77 12.77 8.59
CA GLY A 121 10.19 13.10 8.57
C GLY A 121 11.10 11.88 8.48
N LEU A 122 10.83 10.83 9.28
CA LEU A 122 11.53 9.56 9.20
C LEU A 122 11.35 8.92 7.82
N THR A 123 10.14 8.97 7.27
CA THR A 123 9.82 8.39 5.96
C THR A 123 10.60 9.05 4.83
N LEU A 124 10.66 10.38 4.85
CA LEU A 124 11.45 11.16 3.91
C LEU A 124 12.95 10.89 4.07
N ALA A 125 13.46 10.88 5.30
CA ALA A 125 14.87 10.67 5.57
C ALA A 125 15.38 9.31 5.05
N TYR A 126 14.62 8.23 5.26
CA TYR A 126 15.02 6.92 4.72
C TYR A 126 14.84 6.85 3.20
N SER A 127 13.80 7.46 2.64
CA SER A 127 13.54 7.47 1.20
C SER A 127 14.65 8.18 0.43
N LEU A 128 15.16 9.29 0.98
CA LEU A 128 16.29 10.03 0.43
C LEU A 128 17.61 9.25 0.52
N LYS A 129 17.81 8.46 1.57
CA LYS A 129 19.06 7.73 1.82
C LYS A 129 19.15 6.39 1.06
N GLY A 130 18.04 5.70 0.88
CA GLY A 130 18.03 4.28 0.51
C GLY A 130 18.02 3.98 -0.99
N GLY A 131 17.41 4.83 -1.82
CA GLY A 131 17.13 4.48 -3.22
C GLY A 131 16.26 3.21 -3.37
N LEU A 132 15.97 2.82 -4.62
CA LEU A 132 15.01 1.74 -4.92
C LEU A 132 15.43 0.39 -4.33
N ARG A 133 16.74 0.06 -4.34
CA ARG A 133 17.25 -1.25 -3.89
C ARG A 133 17.21 -1.41 -2.37
N SER A 134 17.46 -0.36 -1.59
CA SER A 134 17.36 -0.43 -0.12
C SER A 134 15.89 -0.53 0.30
N SER A 135 14.99 0.16 -0.40
CA SER A 135 13.53 0.04 -0.18
C SER A 135 13.07 -1.41 -0.32
N LEU A 136 13.50 -2.14 -1.35
CA LEU A 136 13.12 -3.55 -1.54
C LEU A 136 13.53 -4.47 -0.37
N ILE A 137 14.65 -4.19 0.29
CA ILE A 137 15.13 -4.99 1.42
C ILE A 137 14.38 -4.62 2.70
N THR A 138 14.15 -3.32 2.94
CA THR A 138 13.35 -2.87 4.09
C THR A 138 11.91 -3.35 4.00
N ASP A 139 11.34 -3.35 2.80
CA ASP A 139 9.99 -3.84 2.49
C ASP A 139 9.82 -5.33 2.85
N MET A 140 10.82 -6.16 2.55
CA MET A 140 10.82 -7.58 2.90
C MET A 140 10.86 -7.80 4.42
N ILE A 141 11.68 -7.05 5.14
CA ILE A 141 11.78 -7.13 6.61
C ILE A 141 10.47 -6.67 7.26
N GLN A 142 9.88 -5.58 6.76
CA GLN A 142 8.59 -5.07 7.23
C GLN A 142 7.46 -6.09 7.04
N MET A 143 7.45 -6.82 5.92
CA MET A 143 6.45 -7.88 5.69
C MET A 143 6.56 -9.02 6.72
N VAL A 144 7.78 -9.48 7.02
CA VAL A 144 7.98 -10.55 8.02
C VAL A 144 7.54 -10.07 9.40
N LEU A 145 7.97 -8.86 9.79
CA LEU A 145 7.61 -8.26 11.07
C LEU A 145 6.09 -8.06 11.19
N PHE A 146 5.43 -7.60 10.12
CA PHE A 146 3.98 -7.47 10.07
C PHE A 146 3.29 -8.83 10.26
N GLY A 147 3.73 -9.88 9.56
CA GLY A 147 3.15 -11.22 9.69
C GLY A 147 3.25 -11.77 11.12
N VAL A 148 4.42 -11.59 11.76
CA VAL A 148 4.63 -12.02 13.15
C VAL A 148 3.72 -11.25 14.11
N LEU A 149 3.67 -9.92 14.02
CA LEU A 149 2.83 -9.10 14.89
C LEU A 149 1.34 -9.43 14.70
N LEU A 150 0.90 -9.65 13.47
CA LEU A 150 -0.48 -10.02 13.19
C LEU A 150 -0.84 -11.37 13.83
N LEU A 151 0.03 -12.37 13.75
CA LEU A 151 -0.18 -13.67 14.40
C LEU A 151 -0.27 -13.54 15.93
N ILE A 152 0.58 -12.70 16.54
CA ILE A 152 0.53 -12.43 17.99
C ILE A 152 -0.80 -11.78 18.37
N ILE A 153 -1.22 -10.74 17.64
CA ILE A 153 -2.48 -10.03 17.91
C ILE A 153 -3.67 -10.97 17.76
N LEU A 154 -3.74 -11.75 16.69
CA LEU A 154 -4.82 -12.72 16.50
C LEU A 154 -4.79 -13.82 17.56
N GLY A 155 -3.60 -14.31 17.93
CA GLY A 155 -3.41 -15.29 18.98
C GLY A 155 -3.86 -14.79 20.36
N TYR A 156 -3.81 -13.48 20.62
CA TYR A 156 -4.33 -12.88 21.85
C TYR A 156 -5.82 -12.55 21.78
N VAL A 157 -6.32 -12.09 20.63
CA VAL A 157 -7.70 -11.61 20.46
C VAL A 157 -8.69 -12.74 20.22
N ILE A 158 -8.32 -13.80 19.50
CA ILE A 158 -9.22 -14.93 19.20
C ILE A 158 -9.66 -15.66 20.48
N PRO A 159 -8.77 -15.99 21.44
CA PRO A 159 -9.18 -16.60 22.71
C PRO A 159 -10.02 -15.65 23.57
N ALA A 160 -9.73 -14.35 23.54
CA ALA A 160 -10.43 -13.34 24.34
C ALA A 160 -11.89 -13.06 23.89
N LYS A 161 -12.28 -13.51 22.70
CA LYS A 161 -13.66 -13.43 22.17
C LYS A 161 -14.45 -14.74 22.32
N GLY A 162 -13.84 -15.76 22.94
CA GLY A 162 -14.43 -17.09 23.15
C GLY A 162 -15.17 -17.26 24.48
N GLU A 163 -15.33 -16.19 25.28
CA GLU A 163 -16.19 -16.13 26.46
C GLU A 163 -17.38 -15.18 26.22
#